data_AF-A0A973Y4Z4-F1
#
_entry.id   AF-A0A973Y4Z4-F1
#
_cell.length_a   1.000
_cell.length_b   1.000
_cell.length_c   1.000
_cell.angle_alpha   90.00
_cell.angle_beta   90.00
_cell.angle_gamma   90.00
#
_symmetry.space_group_name_H-M   'P 1'
#
loop_
_entity.id
_entity.type
_entity.pdbx_description
1 polymer ?
#
loop_
_entity_poly.entity_id
_entity_poly.type
_entity_poly.pdbx_seq_one_letter_code
_entity_poly.pdbx_strand_id
1 'polypeptide(L)'
;SRIQRPGRMLKSSHDQSHVALVDVKGFDPKDITVKVKDGKVTVLAEHREERNTSVSKTRNYRKFMKEFNLPPGVSEDEVTYSL
;
A
#
# COMPACT_ATOMS: atom_id res chain seq x y z
N SER A 1 28.25 2.27 -43.09
CA SER A 1 27.63 2.75 -41.84
C SER A 1 26.29 2.07 -41.63
N ARG A 2 26.13 1.22 -40.62
CA ARG A 2 24.90 0.44 -40.36
C ARG A 2 24.09 1.17 -39.28
N ILE A 3 22.99 1.80 -39.68
CA ILE A 3 22.10 2.56 -38.78
C ILE A 3 21.31 1.55 -37.95
N GLN A 4 21.57 1.52 -36.64
CA GLN A 4 20.85 0.71 -35.67
C GLN A 4 19.54 1.44 -35.35
N ARG A 5 18.41 0.86 -35.78
CA ARG A 5 17.07 1.36 -35.42
C ARG A 5 16.88 1.16 -33.92
N PRO A 6 16.53 2.18 -33.12
CA PRO A 6 16.13 1.94 -31.74
C PRO A 6 14.81 1.17 -31.78
N GLY A 7 14.85 -0.08 -31.28
CA GLY A 7 13.67 -0.89 -31.09
C GLY A 7 12.73 -0.17 -30.14
N ARG A 8 11.68 0.45 -30.69
CA ARG A 8 10.57 1.01 -29.91
C ARG A 8 9.85 -0.18 -29.30
N MET A 9 10.23 -0.55 -28.08
CA MET A 9 9.42 -1.43 -27.24
C MET A 9 8.06 -0.73 -27.06
N LEU A 10 7.07 -1.22 -27.79
CA LEU A 10 5.67 -0.96 -27.49
C LEU A 10 5.45 -1.53 -26.09
N LYS A 11 5.25 -0.66 -25.09
CA LYS A 11 4.84 -1.10 -23.77
C LYS A 11 3.53 -1.86 -23.96
N SER A 12 3.57 -3.14 -23.63
CA SER A 12 2.44 -4.06 -23.69
C SER A 12 1.25 -3.46 -22.94
N SER A 13 0.08 -3.59 -23.56
CA SER A 13 -1.23 -3.26 -23.02
C SER A 13 -1.36 -3.67 -21.55
N HIS A 14 -1.93 -2.74 -20.77
CA HIS A 14 -2.26 -2.81 -19.36
C HIS A 14 -2.77 -4.19 -18.91
N ASP A 15 -1.86 -5.06 -18.51
CA ASP A 15 -2.18 -6.13 -17.58
C ASP A 15 -2.17 -5.46 -16.21
N GLN A 16 -3.35 -5.28 -15.61
CA GLN A 16 -3.49 -4.71 -14.28
C GLN A 16 -2.96 -5.73 -13.26
N SER A 17 -1.64 -5.90 -13.21
CA SER A 17 -1.00 -6.86 -12.33
C SER A 17 -1.04 -6.32 -10.90
N HIS A 18 -1.83 -6.96 -10.04
CA HIS A 18 -1.86 -6.62 -8.62
C HIS A 18 -0.47 -6.89 -8.00
N VAL A 19 0.16 -5.83 -7.49
CA VAL A 19 1.51 -5.92 -6.88
C VAL A 19 1.45 -6.59 -5.50
N ALA A 20 0.37 -6.39 -4.74
CA ALA A 20 0.21 -6.95 -3.40
C ALA A 20 -1.27 -7.08 -2.98
N LEU A 21 -1.54 -8.05 -2.11
CA LEU A 21 -2.75 -8.16 -1.32
C LEU A 21 -2.36 -8.16 0.17
N VAL A 22 -3.05 -7.37 0.98
CA VAL A 22 -2.73 -7.17 2.40
C VAL A 22 -3.95 -7.48 3.25
N ASP A 23 -3.85 -8.48 4.12
CA ASP A 23 -4.89 -8.79 5.10
C ASP A 23 -4.77 -7.83 6.29
N VAL A 24 -5.78 -6.98 6.44
CA VAL A 24 -5.91 -5.94 7.48
C VAL A 24 -7.15 -6.19 8.36
N LYS A 25 -7.62 -7.45 8.45
CA LYS A 25 -8.78 -7.82 9.27
C LYS A 25 -8.65 -7.31 10.70
N GLY A 26 -9.77 -6.80 11.21
CA GLY A 26 -9.88 -6.30 12.58
C GLY A 26 -9.50 -4.83 12.76
N PHE A 27 -9.26 -4.10 11.65
CA PHE A 27 -9.15 -2.65 11.62
C PHE A 27 -10.31 -2.05 10.83
N ASP A 28 -10.80 -0.88 11.26
CA ASP A 28 -11.73 -0.09 10.47
C ASP A 28 -11.01 0.50 9.26
N PRO A 29 -11.64 0.61 8.07
CA PRO A 29 -11.01 1.23 6.91
C PRO A 29 -10.47 2.65 7.15
N LYS A 30 -11.09 3.40 8.08
CA LYS A 30 -10.66 4.75 8.48
C LYS A 30 -9.32 4.77 9.25
N ASP A 31 -8.95 3.66 9.86
CA ASP A 31 -7.72 3.51 10.64
C ASP A 31 -6.55 3.02 9.78
N ILE A 32 -6.81 2.78 8.48
CA ILE A 32 -5.83 2.29 7.51
C ILE A 32 -5.30 3.47 6.70
N THR A 33 -3.98 3.56 6.61
CA THR A 33 -3.26 4.54 5.80
C THR A 33 -2.34 3.80 4.83
N VAL A 34 -2.48 4.11 3.54
CA VAL A 34 -1.54 3.67 2.50
C VAL A 34 -0.68 4.86 2.11
N LYS A 35 0.64 4.68 2.11
CA LYS A 35 1.62 5.69 1.68
C LYS A 35 2.44 5.13 0.54
N VAL A 36 2.63 5.92 -0.50
CA VAL A 36 3.55 5.62 -1.60
C VAL A 36 4.64 6.68 -1.56
N LYS A 37 5.88 6.26 -1.33
CA LYS A 37 7.03 7.16 -1.23
C LYS A 37 8.34 6.38 -1.36
N ASP A 38 9.34 7.03 -1.94
CA ASP A 38 10.71 6.53 -2.08
C ASP A 38 10.76 5.17 -2.81
N GLY A 39 9.88 4.98 -3.80
CA GLY A 39 9.76 3.74 -4.55
C GLY A 39 9.12 2.59 -3.76
N LYS A 40 8.38 2.90 -2.68
CA LYS A 40 7.77 1.89 -1.79
C LYS A 40 6.31 2.19 -1.48
N VAL A 41 5.57 1.14 -1.19
CA VAL A 41 4.21 1.19 -0.65
C VAL A 41 4.23 0.73 0.79
N THR A 42 3.73 1.55 1.70
CA THR A 42 3.57 1.24 3.11
C THR A 42 2.09 1.21 3.46
N VAL A 43 1.61 0.08 3.99
CA VAL A 43 0.26 -0.05 4.58
C VAL A 43 0.41 -0.02 6.08
N LEU A 44 -0.21 0.95 6.74
CA LEU A 44 -0.27 1.11 8.19
C LEU A 44 -1.73 1.00 8.64
N ALA A 45 -1.99 0.23 9.68
CA ALA A 45 -3.28 0.28 10.38
C ALA A 45 -3.02 0.48 11.87
N GLU A 46 -3.67 1.47 12.49
CA GLU A 46 -3.46 1.80 13.90
C GLU A 46 -4.79 2.16 14.56
N HIS A 47 -5.18 1.38 15.57
CA HIS A 47 -6.42 1.59 16.31
C HIS A 47 -6.12 1.71 17.81
N ARG A 48 -6.68 2.74 18.44
CA ARG A 48 -6.60 2.96 19.88
C ARG A 48 -7.99 3.23 20.43
N GLU A 49 -8.44 2.39 21.33
CA GLU A 49 -9.71 2.55 22.04
C GLU A 49 -9.44 2.66 23.54
N GLU A 50 -10.07 3.63 24.19
CA GLU A 50 -10.13 3.72 25.63
C GLU A 50 -11.60 3.66 26.06
N ARG A 51 -11.95 2.63 26.82
CA ARG A 51 -13.29 2.45 27.36
C ARG A 51 -13.25 2.68 28.86
N ASN A 52 -13.96 3.72 29.30
CA ASN A 52 -14.15 4.03 30.71
C ASN A 52 -15.59 3.64 31.09
N THR A 53 -15.73 2.76 32.06
CA THR A 53 -16.99 2.43 32.71
C THR A 53 -16.93 2.86 34.17
N SER A 54 -18.06 2.84 34.88
CA SER A 54 -18.10 3.15 36.33
C SER A 54 -17.25 2.20 37.18
N VAL A 55 -16.91 1.01 36.66
CA VAL A 55 -16.22 -0.06 37.39
C VAL A 55 -14.81 -0.32 36.86
N SER A 56 -14.53 0.01 35.59
CA SER A 56 -13.24 -0.31 34.97
C SER A 56 -12.84 0.65 33.85
N LYS A 57 -11.53 0.75 33.66
CA LYS A 57 -10.89 1.47 32.56
C LYS A 57 -10.07 0.49 31.73
N THR A 58 -10.41 0.34 30.45
CA THR A 58 -9.71 -0.54 29.52
C THR A 58 -9.08 0.29 28.39
N ARG A 59 -7.86 -0.06 28.03
CA ARG A 59 -7.14 0.50 26.88
C ARG A 59 -6.80 -0.62 25.91
N ASN A 60 -7.30 -0.53 24.69
CA ASN A 60 -6.94 -1.44 23.60
C ASN A 60 -6.11 -0.66 22.59
N TYR A 61 -4.96 -1.21 22.22
CA TYR A 61 -4.09 -0.67 21.19
C TYR A 61 -3.70 -1.78 20.23
N ARG A 62 -3.86 -1.54 18.93
CA ARG A 62 -3.46 -2.46 17.86
C ARG A 62 -2.77 -1.68 16.76
N LYS A 63 -1.68 -2.24 16.24
CA LYS A 63 -0.93 -1.67 15.13
C LYS A 63 -0.48 -2.77 14.17
N PHE A 64 -0.57 -2.48 12.89
CA PHE A 64 -0.10 -3.31 11.80
C PHE A 64 0.69 -2.45 10.81
N MET A 65 1.79 -2.96 10.28
CA MET A 65 2.57 -2.31 9.24
C MET A 65 3.10 -3.33 8.25
N LYS A 66 2.97 -3.03 6.95
CA LYS A 66 3.60 -3.81 5.89
C LYS A 66 4.14 -2.91 4.79
N GLU A 67 5.28 -3.29 4.24
CA GLU A 67 6.00 -2.51 3.23
C GLU A 67 6.31 -3.38 2.01
N PHE A 68 6.21 -2.80 0.82
CA PHE A 68 6.52 -3.41 -0.47
C PHE A 68 7.34 -2.45 -1.31
N ASN A 69 8.31 -2.97 -2.07
CA ASN A 69 9.01 -2.17 -3.06
C ASN A 69 8.18 -2.15 -4.35
N LEU A 70 8.15 -1.00 -5.02
CA LEU A 70 7.57 -0.90 -6.35
C LEU A 70 8.44 -1.62 -7.37
N PRO A 71 7.84 -2.25 -8.39
CA PRO A 71 8.58 -2.79 -9.51
C PRO A 71 9.40 -1.70 -10.21
N PRO A 72 10.55 -2.05 -10.83
CA PRO A 72 11.34 -1.09 -11.59
C PRO A 72 10.52 -0.41 -12.71
N GLY A 73 10.61 0.91 -12.79
CA GLY A 73 9.98 1.70 -13.86
C GLY A 73 8.50 2.04 -13.65
N VAL A 74 7.92 1.74 -12.49
CA VAL A 74 6.60 2.22 -12.05
C VAL A 74 6.77 3.54 -11.30
N SER A 75 6.02 4.57 -11.70
CA SER A 75 5.99 5.84 -10.97
C SER A 75 5.08 5.74 -9.75
N GLU A 76 5.36 6.52 -8.70
CA GLU A 76 4.52 6.58 -7.51
C GLU A 76 3.10 7.06 -7.83
N ASP A 77 2.95 7.96 -8.83
CA ASP A 77 1.66 8.48 -9.29
C ASP A 77 0.80 7.43 -10.05
N GLU A 78 1.42 6.34 -10.50
CA GLU A 78 0.71 5.25 -11.20
C GLU A 78 0.16 4.20 -10.22
N VAL A 79 0.50 4.32 -8.93
CA VAL A 79 0.06 3.38 -7.90
C VAL A 79 -1.36 3.69 -7.47
N THR A 80 -2.24 2.71 -7.61
CA THR A 80 -3.63 2.77 -7.13
C THR A 80 -3.84 1.75 -6.02
N TYR A 81 -4.79 2.03 -5.13
CA TYR A 81 -5.19 1.13 -4.05
C TYR A 81 -6.69 1.18 -3.83
N SER A 82 -7.22 0.09 -3.25
CA SER A 82 -8.61 -0.06 -2.85
C SER A 82 -8.65 -0.81 -1.52
N LEU A 83 -9.53 -0.39 -0.62
CA LEU A 83 -9.77 -1.00 0.68
C LEU A 83 -11.09 -1.78 0.68
#